data_AF-A0A1F8ZQI3-F1
#
_entry.id   AF-A0A1F8ZQI3-F1
#
_cell.length_a   1.000
_cell.length_b   1.000
_cell.length_c   1.000
_cell.angle_alpha   90.00
_cell.angle_beta   90.00
_cell.angle_gamma   90.00
#
_symmetry.space_group_name_H-M   'P 1'
#
loop_
_entity.id
_entity.type
_entity.pdbx_description
1 polymer ?
#
loop_
_entity_poly.entity_id
_entity_poly.type
_entity_poly.pdbx_seq_one_letter_code
_entity_poly.pdbx_strand_id
1 'polypeptide(L)'
;MPDQIINKIGFIAAIVLPLWNIPLMVRMIKRKSSQDISLYWVFGVWFTLLAMLPSGLVSQDIVWKAFNIINSVLFTCVVITACLYRKKNWGGRPK
;
A
#
# COMPACT_ATOMS: atom_id res chain seq x y z
N MET A 1 22.38 -9.81 23.91
CA MET A 1 21.23 -8.91 23.65
C MET A 1 20.96 -8.77 22.14
N PRO A 2 20.50 -9.84 21.45
CA PRO A 2 20.15 -9.80 20.02
C PRO A 2 18.78 -9.14 19.77
N ASP A 3 17.90 -9.14 20.77
CA ASP A 3 16.48 -8.80 20.64
C ASP A 3 16.26 -7.32 20.30
N GLN A 4 17.15 -6.44 20.78
CA GLN A 4 17.08 -5.00 20.48
C GLN A 4 17.47 -4.68 19.03
N ILE A 5 18.41 -5.43 18.46
CA ILE A 5 18.85 -5.24 17.06
C ILE A 5 17.74 -5.72 16.12
N ILE A 6 17.14 -6.88 16.42
CA ILE A 6 16.01 -7.43 15.64
C ILE A 6 14.81 -6.47 15.70
N ASN A 7 14.48 -5.92 16.87
CA ASN A 7 13.39 -4.95 17.00
C ASN A 7 13.66 -3.65 16.23
N LYS A 8 14.89 -3.12 16.27
CA LYS A 8 15.24 -1.92 15.50
C LYS A 8 15.20 -2.16 13.99
N ILE A 9 15.75 -3.27 13.51
CA ILE A 9 15.74 -3.62 12.08
C ILE A 9 14.30 -3.88 11.63
N GLY A 10 13.51 -4.59 12.44
CA GLY A 10 12.09 -4.81 12.20
C GLY A 10 11.31 -3.50 12.11
N PHE A 11 11.59 -2.54 13.00
CA PHE A 11 10.94 -1.22 12.97
C PHE A 11 11.30 -0.41 11.74
N ILE A 12 12.57 -0.41 11.33
CA ILE A 12 13.01 0.27 10.11
C ILE A 12 12.39 -0.40 8.88
N ALA A 13 12.41 -1.73 8.80
CA ALA A 13 11.79 -2.48 7.72
C ALA A 13 10.28 -2.22 7.65
N ALA A 14 9.60 -2.15 8.79
CA ALA A 14 8.19 -1.81 8.91
C ALA A 14 7.82 -0.43 8.34
N ILE A 15 8.77 0.50 8.28
CA ILE A 15 8.57 1.84 7.71
C ILE A 15 9.01 1.87 6.24
N VAL A 16 10.16 1.28 5.92
CA VAL A 16 10.77 1.32 4.58
C VAL A 16 9.99 0.47 3.57
N LEU A 17 9.52 -0.72 3.96
CA LEU A 17 8.74 -1.61 3.08
C LEU A 17 7.48 -0.92 2.51
N PRO A 18 6.60 -0.29 3.33
CA PRO A 18 5.44 0.40 2.78
C PRO A 18 5.83 1.68 2.02
N LEU A 19 6.90 2.37 2.41
CA LEU A 19 7.43 3.52 1.66
C LEU A 19 7.88 3.15 0.23
N TRP A 20 8.34 1.92 0.01
CA TRP A 20 8.69 1.43 -1.33
C TRP A 20 7.50 1.35 -2.29
N ASN A 21 6.26 1.40 -1.79
CA ASN A 21 5.07 1.48 -2.63
C ASN A 21 4.85 2.88 -3.24
N ILE A 22 5.45 3.93 -2.67
CA ILE A 22 5.33 5.31 -3.17
C ILE A 22 5.86 5.48 -4.60
N PRO A 23 7.07 5.01 -4.98
CA PRO A 23 7.54 5.14 -6.35
C PRO A 23 6.64 4.42 -7.37
N LEU A 24 6.01 3.32 -6.97
CA LEU A 24 5.02 2.60 -7.78
C LEU A 24 3.78 3.47 -8.02
N MET A 25 3.27 4.11 -6.97
CA MET A 25 2.17 5.09 -7.03
C MET A 25 2.55 6.33 -7.88
N VAL A 26 3.73 6.91 -7.67
CA VAL A 26 4.21 8.10 -8.40
C VAL A 26 4.36 7.80 -9.89
N ARG A 27 4.86 6.61 -10.26
CA ARG A 27 4.94 6.17 -11.67
C ARG A 27 3.56 6.05 -12.30
N MET A 28 2.58 5.50 -11.57
CA MET A 28 1.17 5.46 -12.02
C MET A 28 0.60 6.87 -12.25
N ILE A 29 0.78 7.78 -11.28
CA ILE A 29 0.27 9.16 -11.37
C ILE A 29 0.93 9.92 -12.53
N LYS A 30 2.26 9.79 -12.67
CA LYS A 30 3.06 10.49 -13.69
C LYS A 30 2.74 10.02 -15.11
N ARG A 31 2.46 8.72 -15.33
CA ARG A 31 2.04 8.20 -16.65
C ARG A 31 0.58 8.49 -17.00
N LYS A 32 -0.24 8.91 -16.03
CA LYS A 32 -1.70 9.12 -16.20
C LYS A 32 -2.47 7.95 -16.82
N SER A 33 -1.90 6.74 -16.82
CA SER A 33 -2.50 5.55 -17.40
C SER A 33 -2.32 4.39 -16.42
N SER A 34 -3.45 3.77 -16.06
CA SER A 34 -3.48 2.58 -15.23
C SER A 34 -3.39 1.28 -16.05
N GLN A 35 -2.93 1.33 -17.31
CA GLN A 35 -2.86 0.14 -18.16
C GLN A 35 -1.75 -0.83 -17.75
N ASP A 36 -0.67 -0.35 -17.13
CA ASP A 36 0.47 -1.19 -16.75
C ASP A 36 0.22 -2.01 -15.46
N ILE A 37 -0.83 -1.68 -14.68
CA ILE A 37 -1.16 -2.36 -13.41
C ILE A 37 -2.61 -2.79 -13.40
N SER A 38 -2.84 -4.09 -13.19
CA SER A 38 -4.17 -4.66 -13.04
C SER A 38 -4.83 -4.12 -11.76
N LEU A 39 -5.98 -3.46 -11.90
CA LEU A 39 -6.80 -3.07 -10.75
C LEU A 39 -7.15 -4.27 -9.87
N TYR A 40 -7.33 -5.46 -10.46
CA TYR A 40 -7.56 -6.69 -9.68
C TYR A 40 -6.37 -7.05 -8.80
N TRP A 41 -5.14 -6.76 -9.24
CA TRP A 41 -3.94 -6.96 -8.41
C TRP A 41 -3.93 -5.98 -7.24
N VAL A 42 -4.20 -4.70 -7.49
CA VAL A 42 -4.26 -3.67 -6.43
C VAL A 42 -5.38 -3.97 -5.42
N PHE A 43 -6.56 -4.39 -5.88
CA PHE A 43 -7.66 -4.81 -5.02
C PHE A 43 -7.35 -6.10 -4.25
N GLY A 44 -6.66 -7.07 -4.87
CA GLY A 44 -6.25 -8.30 -4.20
C GLY A 44 -5.25 -8.04 -3.08
N VAL A 45 -4.23 -7.21 -3.34
CA VAL A 45 -3.25 -6.79 -2.33
C VAL A 45 -3.91 -5.94 -1.23
N TRP A 46 -4.85 -5.06 -1.60
CA TRP A 46 -5.61 -4.27 -0.62
C TRP A 46 -6.49 -5.12 0.28
N PHE A 47 -7.18 -6.12 -0.29
CA PHE A 47 -8.03 -7.02 0.49
C PHE A 47 -7.21 -7.90 1.44
N THR A 48 -6.04 -8.35 1.00
CA THR A 48 -5.11 -9.10 1.88
C THR A 48 -4.56 -8.20 2.99
N LEU A 49 -4.22 -6.93 2.72
CA LEU A 49 -3.80 -5.99 3.75
C LEU A 49 -4.91 -5.68 4.76
N LEU A 50 -6.17 -5.57 4.29
CA LEU A 50 -7.33 -5.44 5.17
C LEU A 50 -7.57 -6.68 6.02
N ALA A 51 -7.43 -7.88 5.45
CA ALA A 51 -7.56 -9.15 6.17
C ALA A 51 -6.42 -9.37 7.18
N MET A 52 -5.24 -8.81 6.91
CA MET A 52 -4.06 -8.87 7.77
C MET A 52 -4.11 -7.82 8.90
N LEU A 53 -4.87 -6.75 8.70
CA LEU A 53 -5.10 -5.66 9.66
C LEU A 53 -5.59 -6.13 11.06
N PRO A 54 -6.62 -6.99 11.19
CA PRO A 54 -7.04 -7.50 12.50
C PRO A 54 -5.94 -8.29 13.21
N SER A 55 -5.15 -9.09 12.47
CA SER A 55 -3.98 -9.78 13.03
C SER A 55 -2.89 -8.79 13.48
N GLY A 56 -2.67 -7.73 12.70
CA GLY A 56 -1.79 -6.62 13.06
C GLY A 56 -2.20 -5.89 14.34
N LEU A 57 -3.50 -5.65 14.54
CA LEU A 57 -4.04 -4.94 15.70
C LEU A 57 -4.08 -5.78 16.99
N VAL A 58 -4.17 -7.10 16.86
CA VAL A 58 -4.16 -8.02 18.01
C VAL A 58 -2.74 -8.29 18.52
N SER A 59 -1.72 -8.20 17.66
CA SER A 59 -0.31 -8.37 18.07
C SER A 59 0.15 -7.31 19.08
N GLN A 60 0.98 -7.75 20.03
CA GLN A 60 1.63 -6.89 21.04
C GLN A 60 2.87 -6.15 20.49
N ASP A 61 3.34 -6.52 19.30
CA ASP A 61 4.49 -5.90 18.64
C ASP A 61 4.14 -4.56 18.01
N ILE A 62 4.67 -3.47 18.59
CA ILE A 62 4.48 -2.10 18.10
C ILE A 62 4.93 -1.94 16.63
N VAL A 63 5.98 -2.68 16.25
CA VAL A 63 6.56 -2.74 14.91
C VAL A 63 5.52 -3.25 13.90
N TRP A 64 4.86 -4.36 14.25
CA TRP A 64 3.90 -5.04 13.38
C TRP A 64 2.61 -4.24 13.22
N LYS A 65 2.18 -3.58 14.30
CA LYS A 65 1.07 -2.61 14.28
C LYS A 65 1.36 -1.44 13.36
N ALA A 66 2.51 -0.79 13.55
CA ALA A 66 2.90 0.38 12.75
C ALA A 66 3.02 0.01 11.26
N PHE A 67 3.65 -1.12 10.94
CA PHE A 67 3.73 -1.63 9.56
C PHE A 67 2.34 -1.80 8.95
N ASN A 68 1.44 -2.56 9.59
CA ASN A 68 0.12 -2.84 9.03
C ASN A 68 -0.72 -1.57 8.84
N ILE A 69 -0.68 -0.65 9.80
CA ILE A 69 -1.42 0.62 9.73
C ILE A 69 -0.88 1.48 8.57
N ILE A 70 0.43 1.74 8.54
CA ILE A 70 1.06 2.58 7.51
C ILE A 70 0.87 1.96 6.12
N ASN A 71 1.09 0.66 6.00
CA ASN A 71 0.95 -0.07 4.75
C ASN A 71 -0.49 -0.04 4.23
N SER A 72 -1.48 -0.26 5.11
CA SER A 72 -2.90 -0.21 4.73
C SER A 72 -3.35 1.20 4.32
N VAL A 73 -2.91 2.24 5.03
CA VAL A 73 -3.21 3.64 4.69
C VAL A 73 -2.57 4.05 3.35
N LEU A 74 -1.31 3.70 3.12
CA LEU A 74 -0.64 3.97 1.84
C LEU A 74 -1.33 3.23 0.69
N PHE A 75 -1.64 1.93 0.87
CA PHE A 75 -2.32 1.15 -0.16
C PHE A 75 -3.76 1.61 -0.43
N THR A 76 -4.52 2.05 0.58
CA THR A 76 -5.84 2.66 0.34
C THR A 76 -5.72 3.90 -0.54
N CYS A 77 -4.73 4.76 -0.31
CA CYS A 77 -4.45 5.89 -1.19
C CYS A 77 -4.07 5.44 -2.62
N VAL A 78 -3.30 4.36 -2.77
CA VAL A 78 -3.01 3.77 -4.10
C VAL A 78 -4.29 3.29 -4.79
N VAL A 79 -5.16 2.56 -4.07
CA VAL A 79 -6.43 2.04 -4.60
C VAL A 79 -7.34 3.19 -5.03
N ILE A 80 -7.47 4.23 -4.20
CA ILE A 80 -8.30 5.41 -4.51
C ILE A 80 -7.75 6.12 -5.76
N THR A 81 -6.44 6.38 -5.83
CA THR A 81 -5.83 7.01 -7.01
C THR A 81 -5.98 6.14 -8.26
N ALA A 82 -5.83 4.82 -8.16
CA ALA A 82 -6.07 3.88 -9.25
C ALA A 82 -7.52 3.92 -9.75
N CYS A 83 -8.50 3.91 -8.83
CA CYS A 83 -9.92 4.01 -9.14
C CYS A 83 -10.27 5.35 -9.80
N LEU A 84 -9.73 6.46 -9.30
CA LEU A 84 -9.95 7.80 -9.87
C LEU A 84 -9.41 7.91 -11.30
N TYR A 85 -8.20 7.37 -11.56
CA TYR A 85 -7.62 7.37 -12.90
C TYR A 85 -8.38 6.48 -13.88
N ARG A 86 -8.89 5.32 -13.47
CA ARG A 86 -9.73 4.49 -14.35
C ARG A 86 -11.09 5.13 -14.62
N LYS A 87 -11.74 5.75 -13.62
CA LYS A 87 -13.00 6.48 -13.83
C LYS A 87 -12.84 7.63 -14.83
N LYS A 88 -11.69 8.31 -14.81
CA LYS A 88 -11.34 9.35 -15.80
C LYS A 88 -11.17 8.81 -17.23
N ASN A 89 -10.71 7.57 -17.41
CA ASN A 89 -10.65 6.94 -18.73
C ASN A 89 -12.00 6.39 -19.22
N TRP A 90 -12.94 6.08 -18.31
CA TRP A 90 -14.26 5.54 -18.68
C TRP A 90 -15.32 6.64 -18.92
N GLY A 91 -15.21 7.79 -18.22
CA GLY A 91 -16.06 8.96 -18.43
C GLY A 91 -15.51 9.85 -19.55
N GLY A 92 -16.04 9.68 -20.76
CA GLY A 92 -15.54 10.28 -21.99
C GLY A 92 -15.14 11.76 -21.95
N ARG A 93 -14.04 12.04 -22.63
CA ARG A 93 -14.08 13.01 -23.72
C ARG A 93 -13.69 12.29 -25.01
N PRO A 94 -14.62 12.04 -25.96
CA PRO A 94 -14.19 11.94 -27.34
C PRO A 94 -13.49 13.26 -27.67
N LYS A 95 -12.28 13.18 -28.25
CA LYS A 95 -11.73 14.30 -29.01
C LYS A 95 -12.52 14.42 -30.30
#